data_AF-A0A815Q9V3-F1
#
_entry.id   AF-A0A815Q9V3-F1
#
_cell.length_a   1.000
_cell.length_b   1.000
_cell.length_c   1.000
_cell.angle_alpha   90.00
_cell.angle_beta   90.00
_cell.angle_gamma   90.00
#
_symmetry.space_group_name_H-M   'P 1'
#
loop_
_entity.id
_entity.type
_entity.pdbx_description
1 polymer ?
#
loop_
_entity_poly.entity_id
_entity_poly.type
_entity_poly.pdbx_seq_one_letter_code
_entity_poly.pdbx_strand_id
1 'polypeptide(L)'
;MRLSLGHLLWIAQFSVHSFVFNDKNGIQLNMVREFLEFAQKLAESMSIIKEYQKLFASFNISYIKTCFFETNSAGDRLTELTRCLLKNMTEYFQAYSKPMVKATSSIYDPNLIQSSSVLLTLYLYLQKIITSLRDILETRDWQTNAFKLKLIEYRQWFSPTMKYLLEGFVARIRQAMERAVEDDNEICNDDDYSRYSESSKVATNLCIKLCQEWESIDYPDIDIRYTALIKLTKTICEQCQHYARCTAHKLSENKYFTDLNRTGSFNVSKKLCILVNDIEYVKRKLLSSLPDLLNFSAIIDKMNENYDSTDFQQTKVTLERLIVTAEHEMNDVITLIFECVATLFCESLKDKISKYYEDEKHKKVDSMKDINLYIDQEILHKLYVGLESVQYFRGACAIRIKTLQCLRELLPLQEPPDFYERVLQSFDRLAAYFEIVCREEHDIPGSPCEEIIIFRRRLEEFALSTEQLQLRDGHE
;
A
#
# COMPACT_ATOMS: atom_id res chain seq x y z
N MET A 1 -9.39 47.75 4.40
CA MET A 1 -10.49 48.19 5.30
C MET A 1 -11.82 47.46 5.09
N ARG A 2 -12.27 47.12 3.87
CA ARG A 2 -13.54 46.36 3.68
C ARG A 2 -13.49 44.88 4.11
N LEU A 3 -12.31 44.30 4.30
CA LEU A 3 -12.14 42.91 4.72
C LEU A 3 -12.36 42.69 6.23
N SER A 4 -12.39 43.72 7.07
CA SER A 4 -12.48 43.51 8.53
C SER A 4 -13.90 43.63 9.10
N LEU A 5 -14.64 44.68 8.75
CA LEU A 5 -16.00 44.89 9.27
C LEU A 5 -17.02 43.85 8.75
N GLY A 6 -16.91 43.44 7.48
CA GLY A 6 -17.81 42.45 6.88
C GLY A 6 -17.69 41.07 7.51
N HIS A 7 -16.47 40.63 7.81
CA HIS A 7 -16.23 39.35 8.49
C HIS A 7 -16.62 39.41 9.98
N LEU A 8 -16.40 40.53 10.68
CA LEU A 8 -16.80 40.70 12.09
C LEU A 8 -18.33 40.75 12.28
N LEU A 9 -19.07 41.40 11.38
CA LEU A 9 -20.54 41.41 11.38
C LEU A 9 -21.14 40.03 11.03
N TRP A 10 -20.46 39.25 10.19
CA TRP A 10 -20.88 37.89 9.86
C TRP A 10 -20.60 36.90 11.00
N ILE A 11 -19.44 37.04 11.66
CA ILE A 11 -19.12 36.33 12.89
C ILE A 11 -20.23 36.52 13.93
N ALA A 12 -20.79 37.73 14.09
CA ALA A 12 -21.90 38.09 14.97
C ALA A 12 -23.10 37.12 14.96
N GLN A 13 -23.34 36.44 13.84
CA GLN A 13 -24.51 35.59 13.63
C GLN A 13 -24.39 34.18 14.23
N PHE A 14 -23.20 33.71 14.60
CA PHE A 14 -23.00 32.36 15.17
C PHE A 14 -23.22 32.32 16.68
N SER A 15 -24.20 31.54 17.15
CA SER A 15 -24.42 31.29 18.59
C SER A 15 -23.57 30.12 19.08
N VAL A 16 -23.16 30.14 20.36
CA VAL A 16 -22.45 29.01 21.01
C VAL A 16 -23.35 27.75 21.07
N HIS A 17 -24.66 27.90 20.93
CA HIS A 17 -25.62 26.79 20.87
C HIS A 17 -25.83 26.22 19.46
N SER A 18 -25.06 26.68 18.47
CA SER A 18 -25.32 26.37 17.06
C SER A 18 -24.76 25.04 16.55
N PHE A 19 -23.86 24.37 17.28
CA PHE A 19 -23.26 23.11 16.84
C PHE A 19 -23.92 21.91 17.53
N VAL A 20 -25.17 21.59 17.20
CA VAL A 20 -25.86 20.41 17.78
C VAL A 20 -25.64 19.19 16.89
N PHE A 21 -25.09 18.11 17.45
CA PHE A 21 -24.96 16.80 16.81
C PHE A 21 -26.14 15.94 17.26
N ASN A 22 -26.93 15.39 16.32
CA ASN A 22 -28.09 14.57 16.65
C ASN A 22 -28.08 13.27 15.81
N ASP A 23 -28.32 12.13 16.45
CA ASP A 23 -28.18 10.77 15.90
C ASP A 23 -29.05 10.47 14.68
N LYS A 24 -30.03 11.32 14.35
CA LYS A 24 -30.95 11.12 13.23
C LYS A 24 -30.61 11.90 11.96
N ASN A 25 -29.75 12.93 12.01
CA ASN A 25 -29.58 13.88 10.89
C ASN A 25 -28.11 14.22 10.53
N GLY A 26 -27.12 13.49 11.05
CA GLY A 26 -25.71 13.79 10.78
C GLY A 26 -25.27 15.15 11.35
N ILE A 27 -24.04 15.55 11.02
CA ILE A 27 -23.50 16.87 11.35
C ILE A 27 -24.43 17.94 10.75
N GLN A 28 -24.74 19.03 11.46
CA GLN A 28 -25.28 20.23 10.80
C GLN A 28 -24.22 20.80 9.84
N LEU A 29 -24.09 20.19 8.67
CA LEU A 29 -22.99 20.40 7.72
C LEU A 29 -22.90 21.84 7.26
N ASN A 30 -24.03 22.54 7.17
CA ASN A 30 -24.04 23.94 6.75
C ASN A 30 -23.32 24.84 7.75
N MET A 31 -23.61 24.72 9.06
CA MET A 31 -22.97 25.54 10.10
C MET A 31 -21.49 25.22 10.26
N VAL A 32 -21.12 23.94 10.20
CA VAL A 32 -19.71 23.50 10.25
C VAL A 32 -18.95 23.97 9.00
N ARG A 33 -19.55 23.87 7.82
CA ARG A 33 -18.95 24.36 6.57
C ARG A 33 -18.75 25.87 6.61
N GLU A 34 -19.77 26.62 7.02
CA GLU A 34 -19.68 28.07 7.19
C GLU A 34 -18.57 28.47 8.18
N PHE A 35 -18.45 27.74 9.30
CA PHE A 35 -17.36 27.95 10.25
C PHE A 35 -15.97 27.64 9.65
N LEU A 36 -15.83 26.55 8.89
CA LEU A 36 -14.59 26.21 8.19
C LEU A 36 -14.23 27.25 7.13
N GLU A 37 -15.20 27.73 6.35
CA GLU A 37 -14.99 28.80 5.36
C GLU A 37 -14.50 30.09 6.02
N PHE A 38 -15.02 30.41 7.20
CA PHE A 38 -14.52 31.54 7.98
C PHE A 38 -13.08 31.35 8.44
N ALA A 39 -12.76 30.18 9.02
CA ALA A 39 -11.40 29.86 9.44
C ALA A 39 -10.42 29.91 8.26
N GLN A 40 -10.84 29.44 7.08
CA GLN A 40 -10.08 29.52 5.84
C GLN A 40 -9.81 30.97 5.42
N LYS A 41 -10.86 31.80 5.30
CA LYS A 41 -10.73 33.22 4.90
C LYS A 41 -9.84 34.00 5.86
N LEU A 42 -9.93 33.70 7.16
CA LEU A 42 -9.05 34.28 8.16
C LEU A 42 -7.59 33.83 7.94
N ALA A 43 -7.35 32.54 7.70
CA ALA A 43 -6.01 32.00 7.43
C ALA A 43 -5.38 32.62 6.15
N GLU A 44 -6.17 32.81 5.10
CA GLU A 44 -5.75 33.50 3.87
C GLU A 44 -5.42 34.97 4.14
N SER A 45 -6.29 35.68 4.87
CA SER A 45 -6.06 37.09 5.25
C SER A 45 -4.81 37.27 6.10
N MET A 46 -4.52 36.33 7.00
CA MET A 46 -3.32 36.38 7.84
C MET A 46 -2.05 36.06 7.04
N SER A 47 -2.12 35.23 5.99
CA SER A 47 -0.94 34.87 5.20
C SER A 47 -0.32 36.06 4.44
N ILE A 48 -1.14 37.06 4.08
CA ILE A 48 -0.72 38.27 3.36
C ILE A 48 -0.44 39.46 4.28
N ILE A 49 -0.59 39.29 5.60
CA ILE A 49 -0.46 40.40 6.57
C ILE A 49 0.90 41.09 6.52
N LYS A 50 1.97 40.33 6.23
CA LYS A 50 3.34 40.85 6.12
C LYS A 50 3.52 41.76 4.91
N GLU A 51 2.89 41.45 3.79
CA GLU A 51 2.95 42.27 2.57
C GLU A 51 2.23 43.61 2.79
N TYR A 52 1.05 43.56 3.42
CA TYR A 52 0.34 44.77 3.81
C TYR A 52 1.11 45.57 4.86
N GLN A 53 1.74 44.94 5.85
CA GLN A 53 2.58 45.67 6.81
C GLN A 53 3.72 46.42 6.12
N LYS A 54 4.37 45.83 5.11
CA LYS A 54 5.41 46.50 4.32
C LYS A 54 4.84 47.72 3.57
N LEU A 55 3.67 47.55 2.94
CA LEU A 55 2.99 48.64 2.22
C LEU A 55 2.58 49.77 3.16
N PHE A 56 2.00 49.47 4.33
CA PHE A 56 1.51 50.49 5.26
C PHE A 56 2.61 51.13 6.10
N ALA A 57 3.77 50.48 6.23
CA ALA A 57 4.95 51.08 6.84
C ALA A 57 5.39 52.36 6.09
N SER A 58 5.22 52.44 4.76
CA SER A 58 5.52 53.66 4.00
C SER A 58 4.59 54.84 4.32
N PHE A 59 3.45 54.57 4.96
CA PHE A 59 2.48 55.57 5.41
C PHE A 59 2.56 55.82 6.93
N ASN A 60 3.57 55.29 7.61
CA ASN A 60 3.72 55.35 9.07
C ASN A 60 2.52 54.75 9.86
N ILE A 61 1.82 53.80 9.24
CA ILE A 61 0.69 53.08 9.85
C ILE A 61 1.16 51.69 10.29
N SER A 62 0.97 51.36 11.56
CA SER A 62 1.13 49.99 12.04
C SER A 62 -0.11 49.16 11.69
N TYR A 63 -0.16 48.67 10.46
CA TYR A 63 -1.27 47.85 9.95
C TYR A 63 -1.52 46.62 10.84
N ILE A 64 -0.45 45.99 11.31
CA ILE A 64 -0.53 44.88 12.26
C ILE A 64 -1.25 45.30 13.56
N LYS A 65 -0.94 46.46 14.17
CA LYS A 65 -1.63 46.94 15.39
C LYS A 65 -3.14 47.07 15.17
N THR A 66 -3.54 47.63 14.02
CA THR A 66 -4.96 47.81 13.67
C THR A 66 -5.66 46.48 13.42
N CYS A 67 -5.07 45.59 12.63
CA CYS A 67 -5.61 44.27 12.38
C CYS A 67 -5.61 43.40 13.64
N PHE A 68 -4.68 43.60 14.57
CA PHE A 68 -4.58 42.79 15.80
C PHE A 68 -5.81 42.94 16.70
N PHE A 69 -6.35 44.15 16.89
CA PHE A 69 -7.57 44.34 17.70
C PHE A 69 -8.79 43.60 17.11
N GLU A 70 -8.96 43.70 15.80
CA GLU A 70 -10.00 42.96 15.07
C GLU A 70 -9.75 41.44 15.09
N THR A 71 -8.48 41.04 15.02
CA THR A 71 -8.02 39.64 15.11
C THR A 71 -8.18 39.08 16.51
N ASN A 72 -8.07 39.88 17.57
CA ASN A 72 -8.21 39.44 18.94
C ASN A 72 -9.69 39.15 19.27
N SER A 73 -10.62 40.02 18.84
CA SER A 73 -12.06 39.77 18.96
C SER A 73 -12.51 38.58 18.10
N ALA A 74 -12.06 38.50 16.84
CA ALA A 74 -12.31 37.35 15.98
C ALA A 74 -11.66 36.07 16.52
N GLY A 75 -10.48 36.18 17.14
CA GLY A 75 -9.71 35.09 17.73
C GLY A 75 -10.34 34.52 19.00
N ASP A 76 -10.88 35.36 19.88
CA ASP A 76 -11.66 34.93 21.05
C ASP A 76 -12.93 34.18 20.62
N ARG A 77 -13.62 34.66 19.57
CA ARG A 77 -14.78 33.97 19.03
C ARG A 77 -14.43 32.65 18.36
N LEU A 78 -13.38 32.64 17.55
CA LEU A 78 -12.86 31.42 16.93
C LEU A 78 -12.48 30.40 17.99
N THR A 79 -11.84 30.85 19.07
CA THR A 79 -11.51 30.01 20.24
C THR A 79 -12.76 29.36 20.85
N GLU A 80 -13.81 30.14 21.13
CA GLU A 80 -15.03 29.63 21.73
C GLU A 80 -15.76 28.63 20.81
N LEU A 81 -15.91 28.98 19.53
CA LEU A 81 -16.58 28.12 18.54
C LEU A 81 -15.79 26.83 18.29
N THR A 82 -14.45 26.91 18.20
CA THR A 82 -13.59 25.73 18.08
C THR A 82 -13.75 24.83 19.30
N ARG A 83 -13.70 25.37 20.52
CA ARG A 83 -13.85 24.57 21.75
C ARG A 83 -15.23 23.90 21.83
N CYS A 84 -16.29 24.64 21.49
CA CYS A 84 -17.64 24.10 21.43
C CYS A 84 -17.74 22.93 20.42
N LEU A 85 -17.21 23.12 19.21
CA LEU A 85 -17.20 22.09 18.17
C LEU A 85 -16.43 20.85 18.62
N LEU A 86 -15.22 21.02 19.17
CA LEU A 86 -14.38 19.91 19.63
C LEU A 86 -15.03 19.14 20.78
N LYS A 87 -15.68 19.84 21.72
CA LYS A 87 -16.44 19.21 22.81
C LYS A 87 -17.56 18.35 22.25
N ASN A 88 -18.38 18.91 21.36
CA ASN A 88 -19.56 18.21 20.84
C ASN A 88 -19.16 17.03 19.94
N MET A 89 -18.08 17.16 19.16
CA MET A 89 -17.50 16.04 18.41
C MET A 89 -16.99 14.94 19.35
N THR A 90 -16.31 15.31 20.44
CA THR A 90 -15.81 14.36 21.44
C THR A 90 -16.97 13.60 22.08
N GLU A 91 -18.03 14.30 22.47
CA GLU A 91 -19.25 13.68 23.04
C GLU A 91 -19.94 12.75 22.04
N TYR A 92 -20.09 13.20 20.78
CA TYR A 92 -20.64 12.40 19.69
C TYR A 92 -19.86 11.09 19.52
N PHE A 93 -18.53 11.17 19.37
CA PHE A 93 -17.71 9.98 19.19
C PHE A 93 -17.65 9.08 20.43
N GLN A 94 -17.71 9.63 21.63
CA GLN A 94 -17.79 8.83 22.86
C GLN A 94 -19.11 8.05 22.93
N ALA A 95 -20.23 8.67 22.55
CA ALA A 95 -21.52 7.99 22.45
C ALA A 95 -21.50 6.88 21.38
N TYR A 96 -20.91 7.17 20.22
CA TYR A 96 -20.81 6.24 19.08
C TYR A 96 -19.81 5.08 19.29
N SER A 97 -18.75 5.28 20.07
CA SER A 97 -17.73 4.24 20.34
C SER A 97 -18.23 3.09 21.24
N LYS A 98 -19.29 3.31 22.04
CA LYS A 98 -19.89 2.27 22.91
C LYS A 98 -20.50 1.09 22.15
N PRO A 99 -21.20 1.27 21.01
CA PRO A 99 -21.71 0.15 20.19
C PRO A 99 -20.68 -0.54 19.27
N MET A 100 -19.54 0.09 18.92
CA MET A 100 -18.56 -0.50 17.98
C MET A 100 -17.86 -1.78 18.49
N VAL A 101 -17.88 -2.06 19.79
CA VAL A 101 -17.31 -3.30 20.36
C VAL A 101 -18.09 -4.56 19.93
N LYS A 102 -19.25 -4.43 19.27
CA LYS A 102 -20.13 -5.56 18.93
C LYS A 102 -20.32 -5.87 17.44
N ALA A 103 -19.78 -5.08 16.51
CA ALA A 103 -20.00 -5.31 15.08
C ALA A 103 -18.68 -5.57 14.33
N THR A 104 -18.27 -6.84 14.34
CA THR A 104 -17.51 -7.45 13.26
C THR A 104 -18.35 -7.41 11.99
N SER A 105 -17.96 -6.59 11.02
CA SER A 105 -18.13 -6.72 9.55
C SER A 105 -18.39 -5.35 8.89
N SER A 106 -17.53 -5.02 7.92
CA SER A 106 -17.86 -4.32 6.69
C SER A 106 -18.88 -3.18 6.79
N ILE A 107 -18.39 -1.96 6.99
CA ILE A 107 -18.83 -0.66 6.41
C ILE A 107 -18.25 0.43 7.34
N TYR A 108 -17.30 1.19 6.83
CA TYR A 108 -16.76 2.37 7.51
C TYR A 108 -17.87 3.34 7.85
N ASP A 109 -17.91 3.83 9.09
CA ASP A 109 -18.85 4.89 9.46
C ASP A 109 -18.53 6.16 8.65
N PRO A 110 -19.38 6.56 7.69
CA PRO A 110 -19.15 7.76 6.88
C PRO A 110 -19.04 9.02 7.75
N ASN A 111 -19.69 9.03 8.91
CA ASN A 111 -19.63 10.14 9.85
C ASN A 111 -18.24 10.26 10.48
N LEU A 112 -17.54 9.16 10.75
CA LEU A 112 -16.16 9.19 11.27
C LEU A 112 -15.20 9.79 10.25
N ILE A 113 -15.26 9.33 9.00
CA ILE A 113 -14.40 9.85 7.92
C ILE A 113 -14.67 11.34 7.72
N GLN A 114 -15.95 11.73 7.60
CA GLN A 114 -16.32 13.13 7.39
C GLN A 114 -15.92 14.02 8.58
N SER A 115 -16.19 13.59 9.82
CA SER A 115 -15.84 14.33 11.02
C SER A 115 -14.33 14.47 11.19
N SER A 116 -13.55 13.42 10.88
CA SER A 116 -12.08 13.49 10.89
C SER A 116 -11.53 14.49 9.87
N SER A 117 -12.14 14.58 8.69
CA SER A 117 -11.78 15.56 7.67
C SER A 117 -12.05 17.00 8.12
N VAL A 118 -13.21 17.23 8.78
CA VAL A 118 -13.53 18.52 9.40
C VAL A 118 -12.49 18.89 10.47
N LEU A 119 -12.16 17.94 11.36
CA LEU A 119 -11.15 18.13 12.40
C LEU A 119 -9.78 18.50 11.81
N LEU A 120 -9.32 17.76 10.81
CA LEU A 120 -8.06 18.01 10.12
C LEU A 120 -8.03 19.40 9.50
N THR A 121 -9.07 19.73 8.74
CA THR A 121 -9.19 21.00 8.03
C THR A 121 -9.15 22.17 8.99
N LEU A 122 -9.93 22.11 10.08
CA LEU A 122 -9.92 23.14 11.12
C LEU A 122 -8.55 23.27 11.76
N TYR A 123 -7.92 22.15 12.13
CA TYR A 123 -6.59 22.15 12.74
C TYR A 123 -5.56 22.84 11.85
N LEU A 124 -5.52 22.50 10.56
CA LEU A 124 -4.57 23.07 9.60
C LEU A 124 -4.82 24.56 9.35
N TYR A 125 -6.08 25.02 9.33
CA TYR A 125 -6.39 26.46 9.25
C TYR A 125 -5.90 27.22 10.48
N LEU A 126 -6.11 26.68 11.68
CA LEU A 126 -5.59 27.28 12.91
C LEU A 126 -4.05 27.30 12.91
N GLN A 127 -3.41 26.21 12.50
CA GLN A 127 -1.96 26.14 12.34
C GLN A 127 -1.43 27.20 11.36
N LYS A 128 -2.10 27.39 10.22
CA LYS A 128 -1.74 28.41 9.22
C LYS A 128 -1.90 29.83 9.77
N ILE A 129 -2.98 30.10 10.51
CA ILE A 129 -3.18 31.40 11.18
C ILE A 129 -2.02 31.67 12.15
N ILE A 130 -1.75 30.75 13.06
CA ILE A 130 -0.72 30.92 14.10
C ILE A 130 0.67 31.03 13.48
N THR A 131 1.00 30.23 12.47
CA THR A 131 2.29 30.29 11.77
C THR A 131 2.48 31.62 11.05
N SER A 132 1.43 32.16 10.44
CA SER A 132 1.47 33.47 9.77
C SER A 132 1.68 34.63 10.76
N LEU A 133 1.23 34.45 12.01
CA LEU A 133 1.34 35.43 13.08
C LEU A 133 2.62 35.28 13.93
N ARG A 134 3.42 34.23 13.74
CA ARG A 134 4.57 33.88 14.61
C ARG A 134 5.54 35.03 14.83
N ASP A 135 6.11 35.59 13.76
CA ASP A 135 7.09 36.68 13.82
C ASP A 135 6.51 37.96 14.46
N ILE A 136 5.19 38.13 14.37
CA ILE A 136 4.47 39.26 14.98
C ILE A 136 4.38 39.03 16.49
N LEU A 137 3.97 37.83 16.89
CA LEU A 137 3.82 37.42 18.29
C LEU A 137 5.15 37.37 19.05
N GLU A 138 6.27 37.16 18.36
CA GLU A 138 7.62 37.10 18.95
C GLU A 138 8.21 38.48 19.31
N THR A 139 7.62 39.59 18.86
CA THR A 139 8.10 40.93 19.21
C THR A 139 7.71 41.35 20.64
N ARG A 140 8.63 42.00 21.37
CA ARG A 140 8.52 42.30 22.82
C ARG A 140 7.29 43.14 23.23
N ASP A 141 6.71 43.91 22.31
CA ASP A 141 5.55 44.78 22.59
C ASP A 141 4.27 44.00 22.95
N TRP A 142 4.16 42.73 22.53
CA TRP A 142 2.91 41.97 22.56
C TRP A 142 2.88 40.86 23.62
N GLN A 143 3.96 40.73 24.39
CA GLN A 143 4.09 39.76 25.50
C GLN A 143 3.47 40.26 26.82
N THR A 144 2.88 41.45 26.84
CA THR A 144 2.13 41.95 28.00
C THR A 144 0.79 41.20 28.13
N ASN A 145 0.38 40.87 29.37
CA ASN A 145 -0.82 40.08 29.69
C ASN A 145 -2.14 40.57 29.04
N ALA A 146 -2.19 41.81 28.54
CA ALA A 146 -3.35 42.39 27.86
C ALA A 146 -3.54 41.88 26.41
N PHE A 147 -2.52 41.28 25.77
CA PHE A 147 -2.53 40.93 24.34
C PHE A 147 -2.21 39.46 24.05
N LYS A 148 -2.45 38.55 25.02
CA LYS A 148 -2.23 37.10 24.81
C LYS A 148 -3.35 36.51 23.95
N LEU A 149 -3.03 36.19 22.69
CA LEU A 149 -3.95 35.50 21.78
C LEU A 149 -4.19 34.05 22.27
N LYS A 150 -5.37 33.76 22.81
CA LYS A 150 -5.74 32.40 23.28
C LYS A 150 -5.59 31.34 22.19
N LEU A 151 -5.75 31.74 20.92
CA LEU A 151 -5.62 30.87 19.76
C LEU A 151 -4.25 30.16 19.67
N ILE A 152 -3.20 30.68 20.32
CA ILE A 152 -1.88 30.01 20.39
C ILE A 152 -1.99 28.64 21.07
N GLU A 153 -2.96 28.46 21.97
CA GLU A 153 -3.19 27.22 22.71
C GLU A 153 -4.03 26.18 21.92
N TYR A 154 -4.33 26.42 20.64
CA TYR A 154 -5.23 25.56 19.85
C TYR A 154 -4.85 24.08 19.88
N ARG A 155 -3.55 23.77 19.85
CA ARG A 155 -3.04 22.39 19.86
C ARG A 155 -3.52 21.60 21.08
N GLN A 156 -3.66 22.26 22.24
CA GLN A 156 -4.14 21.64 23.48
C GLN A 156 -5.63 21.27 23.40
N TRP A 157 -6.44 22.07 22.70
CA TRP A 157 -7.88 21.81 22.59
C TRP A 157 -8.19 20.57 21.75
N PHE A 158 -7.30 20.24 20.81
CA PHE A 158 -7.40 19.05 19.96
C PHE A 158 -6.93 17.75 20.63
N SER A 159 -6.32 17.82 21.81
CA SER A 159 -5.82 16.62 22.50
C SER A 159 -6.92 15.53 22.67
N PRO A 160 -8.15 15.85 23.13
CA PRO A 160 -9.22 14.85 23.26
C PRO A 160 -9.72 14.27 21.93
N THR A 161 -9.58 15.02 20.84
CA THR A 161 -10.09 14.63 19.50
C THR A 161 -9.05 13.93 18.64
N MET A 162 -7.77 13.98 19.01
CA MET A 162 -6.66 13.46 18.21
C MET A 162 -6.76 11.96 17.93
N LYS A 163 -7.26 11.18 18.91
CA LYS A 163 -7.54 9.76 18.70
C LYS A 163 -8.57 9.52 17.59
N TYR A 164 -9.62 10.33 17.49
CA TYR A 164 -10.66 10.20 16.47
C TYR A 164 -10.16 10.66 15.10
N LEU A 165 -9.30 11.66 15.08
CA LEU A 165 -8.60 12.05 13.87
C LEU A 165 -7.78 10.87 13.33
N LEU A 166 -6.98 10.21 14.19
CA LEU A 166 -6.21 9.01 13.83
C LEU A 166 -7.09 7.85 13.34
N GLU A 167 -8.23 7.58 14.00
CA GLU A 167 -9.19 6.57 13.52
C GLU A 167 -9.74 6.92 12.12
N GLY A 168 -9.96 8.21 11.85
CA GLY A 168 -10.37 8.68 10.53
C GLY A 168 -9.32 8.42 9.44
N PHE A 169 -8.03 8.62 9.74
CA PHE A 169 -6.95 8.25 8.83
C PHE A 169 -6.93 6.74 8.56
N VAL A 170 -7.03 5.92 9.61
CA VAL A 170 -7.11 4.46 9.50
C VAL A 170 -8.29 4.05 8.62
N ALA A 171 -9.48 4.61 8.85
CA ALA A 171 -10.66 4.32 8.05
C ALA A 171 -10.49 4.71 6.57
N ARG A 172 -9.88 5.86 6.28
CA ARG A 172 -9.59 6.31 4.90
C ARG A 172 -8.58 5.41 4.19
N ILE A 173 -7.54 4.95 4.88
CA ILE A 173 -6.54 4.01 4.32
C ILE A 173 -7.22 2.71 3.91
N ARG A 174 -8.01 2.11 4.81
CA ARG A 174 -8.67 0.84 4.52
C ARG A 174 -9.70 0.99 3.39
N GLN A 175 -10.52 2.05 3.42
CA GLN A 175 -11.46 2.35 2.35
C GLN A 175 -10.77 2.54 0.99
N ALA A 176 -9.58 3.16 0.96
CA ALA A 176 -8.82 3.34 -0.28
C ALA A 176 -8.43 2.00 -0.90
N MET A 177 -7.93 1.06 -0.07
CA MET A 177 -7.47 -0.25 -0.54
C MET A 177 -8.63 -1.16 -0.93
N GLU A 178 -9.72 -1.16 -0.18
CA GLU A 178 -10.92 -1.93 -0.52
C GLU A 178 -11.55 -1.47 -1.83
N ARG A 179 -11.69 -0.15 -2.03
CA ARG A 179 -12.17 0.39 -3.31
C ARG A 179 -11.25 0.05 -4.48
N ALA A 180 -9.94 0.08 -4.27
CA ALA A 180 -8.98 -0.34 -5.29
C ALA A 180 -9.25 -1.77 -5.76
N VAL A 181 -9.43 -2.67 -4.78
CA VAL A 181 -9.81 -4.06 -5.06
C VAL A 181 -11.12 -4.08 -5.82
N GLU A 182 -12.18 -3.40 -5.37
CA GLU A 182 -13.49 -3.37 -6.04
C GLU A 182 -13.43 -2.85 -7.49
N ASP A 183 -12.72 -1.76 -7.73
CA ASP A 183 -12.57 -1.10 -9.03
C ASP A 183 -11.69 -1.90 -10.00
N ASP A 184 -10.77 -2.74 -9.51
CA ASP A 184 -10.00 -3.69 -10.33
C ASP A 184 -10.92 -4.68 -11.10
N ASN A 185 -12.22 -4.74 -10.79
CA ASN A 185 -13.24 -5.48 -11.57
C ASN A 185 -13.46 -4.92 -12.98
N GLU A 186 -13.19 -3.64 -13.22
CA GLU A 186 -13.46 -2.96 -14.50
C GLU A 186 -12.24 -2.91 -15.44
N ILE A 187 -11.12 -3.57 -15.08
CA ILE A 187 -9.88 -3.43 -15.85
C ILE A 187 -10.10 -3.76 -17.34
N CYS A 188 -9.71 -2.72 -18.08
CA CYS A 188 -10.04 -2.28 -19.42
C CYS A 188 -9.84 -3.30 -20.55
N ASN A 189 -10.58 -2.99 -21.62
CA ASN A 189 -10.51 -3.56 -22.97
C ASN A 189 -9.09 -3.96 -23.39
N ASP A 190 -9.01 -5.03 -24.20
CA ASP A 190 -7.78 -5.65 -24.71
C ASP A 190 -6.71 -4.67 -25.26
N ASP A 191 -7.09 -3.45 -25.62
CA ASP A 191 -6.27 -2.45 -26.33
C ASP A 191 -5.34 -1.58 -25.45
N ASP A 192 -5.41 -1.62 -24.11
CA ASP A 192 -4.58 -0.72 -23.29
C ASP A 192 -3.18 -1.30 -22.98
N TYR A 193 -2.09 -0.61 -23.36
CA TYR A 193 -0.71 -1.06 -23.15
C TYR A 193 -0.22 -0.93 -21.68
N SER A 194 -1.08 -0.49 -20.76
CA SER A 194 -0.71 -0.32 -19.35
C SER A 194 -0.35 -1.65 -18.66
N ARG A 195 0.77 -1.64 -17.93
CA ARG A 195 1.24 -2.76 -17.09
C ARG A 195 0.62 -2.82 -15.70
N TYR A 196 -0.13 -1.78 -15.32
CA TYR A 196 -0.76 -1.64 -14.00
C TYR A 196 -2.19 -1.15 -14.18
N SER A 197 -3.07 -1.50 -13.24
CA SER A 197 -4.38 -0.88 -13.11
C SER A 197 -4.24 0.57 -12.65
N GLU A 198 -5.24 1.39 -12.98
CA GLU A 198 -5.27 2.77 -12.47
C GLU A 198 -5.69 2.80 -10.99
N SER A 199 -6.55 1.86 -10.58
CA SER A 199 -7.01 1.65 -9.20
C SER A 199 -5.86 1.40 -8.23
N SER A 200 -4.88 0.56 -8.59
CA SER A 200 -3.71 0.28 -7.75
C SER A 200 -2.86 1.53 -7.52
N LYS A 201 -2.66 2.35 -8.56
CA LYS A 201 -1.94 3.63 -8.48
C LYS A 201 -2.69 4.65 -7.64
N VAL A 202 -3.99 4.81 -7.88
CA VAL A 202 -4.84 5.76 -7.15
C VAL A 202 -4.85 5.43 -5.65
N ALA A 203 -5.03 4.16 -5.29
CA ALA A 203 -5.05 3.74 -3.89
C ALA A 203 -3.70 3.91 -3.20
N THR A 204 -2.61 3.54 -3.89
CA THR A 204 -1.24 3.75 -3.40
C THR A 204 -0.97 5.24 -3.15
N ASN A 205 -1.26 6.09 -4.13
CA ASN A 205 -1.05 7.54 -4.03
C ASN A 205 -1.91 8.16 -2.91
N LEU A 206 -3.14 7.69 -2.74
CA LEU A 206 -4.01 8.14 -1.66
C LEU A 206 -3.44 7.76 -0.29
N CYS A 207 -2.95 6.53 -0.11
CA CYS A 207 -2.31 6.11 1.14
C CYS A 207 -1.04 6.92 1.46
N ILE A 208 -0.20 7.18 0.45
CA ILE A 208 0.98 8.04 0.60
C ILE A 208 0.57 9.45 1.03
N LYS A 209 -0.43 10.03 0.36
CA LYS A 209 -0.96 11.36 0.70
C LYS A 209 -1.52 11.40 2.12
N LEU A 210 -2.19 10.35 2.58
CA LEU A 210 -2.69 10.25 3.95
C LEU A 210 -1.55 10.26 4.98
N CYS A 211 -0.43 9.58 4.70
CA CYS A 211 0.74 9.64 5.58
C CYS A 211 1.33 11.05 5.62
N GLN A 212 1.45 11.71 4.47
CA GLN A 212 1.94 13.09 4.36
C GLN A 212 1.01 14.09 5.06
N GLU A 213 -0.31 13.93 4.91
CA GLU A 213 -1.33 14.70 5.61
C GLU A 213 -1.17 14.54 7.13
N TRP A 214 -0.95 13.31 7.62
CA TRP A 214 -0.70 13.06 9.04
C TRP A 214 0.56 13.79 9.54
N GLU A 215 1.68 13.66 8.84
CA GLU A 215 2.93 14.34 9.23
C GLU A 215 2.79 15.87 9.19
N SER A 216 1.97 16.42 8.29
CA SER A 216 1.73 17.86 8.19
C SER A 216 1.03 18.48 9.42
N ILE A 217 0.36 17.65 10.22
CA ILE A 217 -0.27 18.07 11.49
C ILE A 217 0.81 18.57 12.46
N ASP A 218 2.02 18.02 12.38
CA ASP A 218 3.16 18.39 13.23
C ASP A 218 2.73 18.50 14.72
N TYR A 219 1.98 17.50 15.20
CA TYR A 219 1.39 17.56 16.54
C TYR A 219 2.51 17.55 17.60
N PRO A 220 2.45 18.42 18.63
CA PRO A 220 3.60 18.62 19.53
C PRO A 220 3.77 17.48 20.54
N ASP A 221 2.70 16.74 20.84
CA ASP A 221 2.74 15.62 21.77
C ASP A 221 3.37 14.41 21.08
N ILE A 222 4.55 14.02 21.57
CA ILE A 222 5.31 12.92 20.99
C ILE A 222 4.67 11.56 21.25
N ASP A 223 3.94 11.37 22.36
CA ASP A 223 3.29 10.10 22.69
C ASP A 223 2.16 9.79 21.71
N ILE A 224 1.43 10.84 21.35
CA ILE A 224 0.39 10.76 20.32
C ILE A 224 1.01 10.45 18.95
N ARG A 225 2.12 11.12 18.59
CA ARG A 225 2.81 10.83 17.31
C ARG A 225 3.36 9.41 17.26
N TYR A 226 3.94 8.94 18.37
CA TYR A 226 4.44 7.58 18.51
C TYR A 226 3.30 6.53 18.43
N THR A 227 2.16 6.81 19.06
CA THR A 227 0.97 5.96 18.96
C THR A 227 0.46 5.88 17.51
N ALA A 228 0.44 7.01 16.81
CA ALA A 228 0.02 7.08 15.43
C ALA A 228 0.99 6.36 14.49
N LEU A 229 2.30 6.52 14.69
CA LEU A 229 3.34 5.78 13.99
C LEU A 229 3.04 4.27 14.02
N ILE A 230 2.88 3.69 15.21
CA ILE A 230 2.59 2.26 15.36
C ILE A 230 1.28 1.88 14.64
N LYS A 231 0.22 2.66 14.86
CA LYS A 231 -1.12 2.32 14.36
C LYS A 231 -1.25 2.44 12.85
N LEU A 232 -0.68 3.49 12.25
CA LEU A 232 -0.69 3.71 10.80
C LEU A 232 0.17 2.67 10.09
N THR A 233 1.39 2.40 10.58
CA THR A 233 2.26 1.35 10.02
C THR A 233 1.57 0.00 10.03
N LYS A 234 1.01 -0.41 11.18
CA LYS A 234 0.27 -1.67 11.30
C LYS A 234 -0.91 -1.73 10.33
N THR A 235 -1.71 -0.68 10.29
CA THR A 235 -2.88 -0.62 9.39
C THR A 235 -2.46 -0.76 7.93
N ILE A 236 -1.44 -0.02 7.49
CA ILE A 236 -1.01 -0.06 6.09
C ILE A 236 -0.47 -1.44 5.73
N CYS A 237 0.34 -2.06 6.60
CA CYS A 237 0.84 -3.42 6.40
C CYS A 237 -0.33 -4.42 6.23
N GLU A 238 -1.29 -4.40 7.16
CA GLU A 238 -2.47 -5.26 7.11
C GLU A 238 -3.30 -5.05 5.83
N GLN A 239 -3.45 -3.80 5.39
CA GLN A 239 -4.22 -3.48 4.19
C GLN A 239 -3.49 -3.82 2.89
N CYS A 240 -2.16 -3.73 2.83
CA CYS A 240 -1.38 -4.20 1.68
C CYS A 240 -1.47 -5.72 1.53
N GLN A 241 -1.36 -6.45 2.64
CA GLN A 241 -1.56 -7.90 2.64
C GLN A 241 -3.00 -8.27 2.26
N HIS A 242 -4.00 -7.55 2.78
CA HIS A 242 -5.40 -7.75 2.42
C HIS A 242 -5.64 -7.49 0.93
N TYR A 243 -5.11 -6.39 0.38
CA TYR A 243 -5.15 -6.08 -1.05
C TYR A 243 -4.62 -7.26 -1.88
N ALA A 244 -3.41 -7.75 -1.57
CA ALA A 244 -2.83 -8.89 -2.29
C ALA A 244 -3.72 -10.14 -2.24
N ARG A 245 -4.22 -10.51 -1.06
CA ARG A 245 -5.10 -11.67 -0.88
C ARG A 245 -6.39 -11.54 -1.68
N CYS A 246 -7.02 -10.37 -1.64
CA CYS A 246 -8.27 -10.12 -2.37
C CYS A 246 -8.04 -10.12 -3.88
N THR A 247 -6.96 -9.53 -4.36
CA THR A 247 -6.56 -9.57 -5.78
C THR A 247 -6.34 -11.00 -6.26
N ALA A 248 -5.64 -11.82 -5.47
CA ALA A 248 -5.45 -13.24 -5.78
C ALA A 248 -6.77 -14.04 -5.77
N HIS A 249 -7.65 -13.76 -4.80
CA HIS A 249 -8.97 -14.37 -4.75
C HIS A 249 -9.79 -14.05 -6.01
N LYS A 250 -9.76 -12.80 -6.46
CA LYS A 250 -10.45 -12.35 -7.68
C LYS A 250 -9.91 -13.00 -8.95
N LEU A 251 -8.60 -13.20 -9.06
CA LEU A 251 -8.00 -13.95 -10.17
C LEU A 251 -8.60 -15.36 -10.25
N SER A 252 -8.81 -16.00 -9.09
CA SER A 252 -9.41 -17.32 -8.99
C SER A 252 -10.90 -17.34 -9.31
N GLU A 253 -11.69 -16.45 -8.70
CA GLU A 253 -13.14 -16.40 -8.90
C GLU A 253 -13.50 -16.14 -10.37
N ASN A 254 -12.78 -15.22 -11.02
CA ASN A 254 -13.04 -14.83 -12.40
C ASN A 254 -12.31 -15.69 -13.44
N LYS A 255 -11.54 -16.71 -13.01
CA LYS A 255 -10.74 -17.58 -13.87
C LYS A 255 -9.78 -16.82 -14.80
N TYR A 256 -9.24 -15.68 -14.34
CA TYR A 256 -8.33 -14.85 -15.11
C TYR A 256 -6.91 -15.42 -15.20
N PHE A 257 -6.67 -16.66 -14.79
CA PHE A 257 -5.37 -17.31 -15.02
C PHE A 257 -5.11 -17.55 -16.50
N THR A 258 -6.15 -17.87 -17.28
CA THR A 258 -6.02 -18.27 -18.67
C THR A 258 -7.07 -17.65 -19.60
N ASP A 259 -6.70 -17.44 -20.87
CA ASP A 259 -7.62 -17.06 -21.96
C ASP A 259 -7.96 -18.27 -22.85
N LEU A 260 -8.57 -19.29 -22.22
CA LEU A 260 -8.91 -20.56 -22.89
C LEU A 260 -9.94 -20.40 -24.01
N ASN A 261 -10.78 -19.36 -23.94
CA ASN A 261 -11.94 -19.20 -24.81
C ASN A 261 -11.58 -18.74 -26.24
N ARG A 262 -10.35 -18.29 -26.49
CA ARG A 262 -9.98 -17.64 -27.75
C ARG A 262 -9.14 -18.50 -28.71
N THR A 263 -8.38 -19.48 -28.22
CA THR A 263 -7.31 -20.12 -29.02
C THR A 263 -7.27 -21.64 -28.98
N GLY A 264 -8.00 -22.29 -28.06
CA GLY A 264 -7.92 -23.75 -27.88
C GLY A 264 -6.58 -24.26 -27.32
N SER A 265 -5.63 -23.36 -27.03
CA SER A 265 -4.36 -23.62 -26.34
C SER A 265 -4.31 -22.87 -25.00
N PHE A 266 -3.44 -23.32 -24.10
CA PHE A 266 -3.17 -22.58 -22.86
C PHE A 266 -2.61 -21.19 -23.21
N ASN A 267 -3.19 -20.15 -22.63
CA ASN A 267 -2.75 -18.78 -22.84
C ASN A 267 -2.85 -18.00 -21.53
N VAL A 268 -1.76 -17.39 -21.09
CA VAL A 268 -1.77 -16.50 -19.90
C VAL A 268 -2.59 -15.26 -20.20
N SER A 269 -3.55 -14.93 -19.34
CA SER A 269 -4.35 -13.72 -19.55
C SER A 269 -3.51 -12.46 -19.26
N LYS A 270 -3.76 -11.39 -20.04
CA LYS A 270 -3.16 -10.06 -19.77
C LYS A 270 -3.55 -9.53 -18.39
N LYS A 271 -4.79 -9.82 -17.95
CA LYS A 271 -5.31 -9.43 -16.64
C LYS A 271 -4.51 -10.04 -15.49
N LEU A 272 -4.04 -11.28 -15.62
CA LEU A 272 -3.13 -11.89 -14.65
C LEU A 272 -1.88 -11.04 -14.46
N CYS A 273 -1.22 -10.67 -15.56
CA CYS A 273 0.03 -9.93 -15.51
C CYS A 273 -0.16 -8.55 -14.87
N ILE A 274 -1.23 -7.84 -15.23
CA ILE A 274 -1.58 -6.54 -14.64
C ILE A 274 -1.77 -6.68 -13.13
N LEU A 275 -2.58 -7.64 -12.68
CA LEU A 275 -2.88 -7.79 -11.26
C LEU A 275 -1.67 -8.24 -10.42
N VAL A 276 -0.76 -9.06 -10.99
CA VAL A 276 0.52 -9.38 -10.32
C VAL A 276 1.40 -8.13 -10.21
N ASN A 277 1.49 -7.33 -11.28
CA ASN A 277 2.23 -6.07 -11.24
C ASN A 277 1.61 -5.07 -10.27
N ASP A 278 0.30 -5.05 -10.09
CA ASP A 278 -0.38 -4.19 -9.12
C ASP A 278 -0.01 -4.55 -7.69
N ILE A 279 0.03 -5.85 -7.34
CA ILE A 279 0.52 -6.31 -6.03
C ILE A 279 1.96 -5.86 -5.82
N GLU A 280 2.84 -6.04 -6.81
CA GLU A 280 4.24 -5.61 -6.74
C GLU A 280 4.36 -4.09 -6.58
N TYR A 281 3.55 -3.33 -7.33
CA TYR A 281 3.54 -1.88 -7.29
C TYR A 281 3.17 -1.36 -5.91
N VAL A 282 2.06 -1.85 -5.34
CA VAL A 282 1.59 -1.49 -3.99
C VAL A 282 2.67 -1.79 -2.97
N LYS A 283 3.25 -3.01 -3.02
CA LYS A 283 4.33 -3.43 -2.12
C LYS A 283 5.51 -2.44 -2.18
N ARG A 284 6.08 -2.24 -3.37
CA ARG A 284 7.31 -1.44 -3.56
C ARG A 284 7.10 0.05 -3.27
N LYS A 285 5.94 0.61 -3.65
CA LYS A 285 5.69 2.04 -3.53
C LYS A 285 5.21 2.45 -2.14
N LEU A 286 4.38 1.62 -1.50
CA LEU A 286 3.81 1.96 -0.22
C LEU A 286 4.68 1.43 0.93
N LEU A 287 4.94 0.13 1.01
CA LEU A 287 5.62 -0.49 2.15
C LEU A 287 7.06 -0.01 2.29
N SER A 288 7.83 -0.01 1.20
CA SER A 288 9.24 0.39 1.23
C SER A 288 9.44 1.88 1.54
N SER A 289 8.40 2.71 1.36
CA SER A 289 8.44 4.16 1.65
C SER A 289 7.96 4.51 3.07
N LEU A 290 7.36 3.57 3.81
CA LEU A 290 6.75 3.85 5.12
C LEU A 290 7.69 4.47 6.16
N PRO A 291 8.94 3.99 6.31
CA PRO A 291 9.84 4.54 7.32
C PRO A 291 10.08 6.05 7.16
N ASP A 292 10.19 6.49 5.91
CA ASP A 292 10.38 7.90 5.55
C ASP A 292 9.07 8.69 5.63
N LEU A 293 7.96 8.13 5.12
CA LEU A 293 6.66 8.80 5.10
C LEU A 293 6.12 9.12 6.50
N LEU A 294 6.46 8.32 7.51
CA LEU A 294 6.02 8.51 8.90
C LEU A 294 7.18 8.89 9.83
N ASN A 295 8.33 9.27 9.28
CA ASN A 295 9.49 9.79 10.04
C ASN A 295 9.90 8.89 11.23
N PHE A 296 10.05 7.58 11.01
CA PHE A 296 10.30 6.60 12.07
C PHE A 296 11.44 7.02 12.99
N SER A 297 12.62 7.31 12.42
CA SER A 297 13.81 7.68 13.20
C SER A 297 13.58 8.92 14.04
N ALA A 298 13.01 9.99 13.46
CA ALA A 298 12.82 11.25 14.19
C ALA A 298 11.82 11.13 15.35
N ILE A 299 10.79 10.29 15.22
CA ILE A 299 9.83 10.04 16.31
C ILE A 299 10.48 9.21 17.41
N ILE A 300 11.20 8.15 17.04
CA ILE A 300 11.85 7.24 17.99
C ILE A 300 12.98 7.93 18.76
N ASP A 301 13.79 8.74 18.08
CA ASP A 301 14.86 9.51 18.71
C ASP A 301 14.28 10.50 19.72
N LYS A 302 13.20 11.21 19.36
CA LYS A 302 12.49 12.09 20.29
C LYS A 302 11.87 11.35 21.48
N MET A 303 11.35 10.15 21.30
CA MET A 303 10.84 9.33 22.41
C MET A 303 11.97 8.95 23.37
N ASN A 304 13.13 8.54 22.84
CA ASN A 304 14.30 8.21 23.66
C ASN A 304 14.78 9.43 24.45
N GLU A 305 14.81 10.61 23.82
CA GLU A 305 15.16 11.89 24.47
C GLU A 305 14.14 12.28 25.56
N ASN A 306 12.84 12.12 25.30
CA ASN A 306 11.80 12.54 26.25
C ASN A 306 11.73 11.66 27.52
N TYR A 307 12.17 10.40 27.42
CA TYR A 307 12.05 9.41 28.49
C TYR A 307 13.40 8.91 29.03
N ASP A 308 14.52 9.47 28.55
CA ASP A 308 15.88 9.04 28.89
C ASP A 308 16.07 7.50 28.82
N SER A 309 15.49 6.87 27.79
CA SER A 309 15.52 5.41 27.59
C SER A 309 15.89 5.06 26.15
N THR A 310 16.51 3.90 25.92
CA THR A 310 16.78 3.36 24.59
C THR A 310 15.76 2.30 24.16
N ASP A 311 14.76 2.00 25.00
CA ASP A 311 13.83 0.90 24.78
C ASP A 311 12.99 1.08 23.51
N PHE A 312 12.80 2.33 23.05
CA PHE A 312 12.01 2.63 21.85
C PHE A 312 12.72 2.21 20.55
N GLN A 313 14.04 1.98 20.57
CA GLN A 313 14.74 1.42 19.40
C GLN A 313 14.24 0.02 19.05
N GLN A 314 13.81 -0.76 20.05
CA GLN A 314 13.20 -2.06 19.81
C GLN A 314 11.86 -1.93 19.06
N THR A 315 11.12 -0.85 19.29
CA THR A 315 9.90 -0.54 18.52
C THR A 315 10.23 -0.29 17.06
N LYS A 316 11.26 0.50 16.75
CA LYS A 316 11.68 0.74 15.36
C LYS A 316 11.97 -0.56 14.63
N VAL A 317 12.79 -1.42 15.23
CA VAL A 317 13.12 -2.75 14.69
C VAL A 317 11.84 -3.59 14.52
N THR A 318 10.89 -3.51 15.44
CA THR A 318 9.63 -4.24 15.35
C THR A 318 8.76 -3.74 14.20
N LEU A 319 8.68 -2.42 13.99
CA LEU A 319 7.93 -1.82 12.87
C LEU A 319 8.56 -2.15 11.52
N GLU A 320 9.89 -2.11 11.40
CA GLU A 320 10.61 -2.52 10.20
C GLU A 320 10.40 -4.02 9.91
N ARG A 321 10.39 -4.87 10.94
CA ARG A 321 10.03 -6.29 10.78
C ARG A 321 8.60 -6.47 10.30
N LEU A 322 7.63 -5.69 10.80
CA LEU A 322 6.25 -5.74 10.31
C LEU A 322 6.16 -5.43 8.81
N ILE A 323 6.94 -4.45 8.34
CA ILE A 323 7.03 -4.11 6.91
C ILE A 323 7.59 -5.30 6.13
N VAL A 324 8.72 -5.86 6.54
CA VAL A 324 9.35 -7.02 5.89
C VAL A 324 8.42 -8.23 5.87
N THR A 325 7.71 -8.50 6.98
CA THR A 325 6.71 -9.57 7.04
C THR A 325 5.56 -9.34 6.07
N ALA A 326 5.06 -8.10 5.94
CA ALA A 326 4.05 -7.77 4.95
C ALA A 326 4.54 -7.93 3.51
N GLU A 327 5.77 -7.51 3.22
CA GLU A 327 6.39 -7.74 1.90
C GLU A 327 6.53 -9.23 1.59
N HIS A 328 6.93 -10.05 2.57
CA HIS A 328 7.01 -11.50 2.42
C HIS A 328 5.64 -12.12 2.15
N GLU A 329 4.62 -11.80 2.93
CA GLU A 329 3.26 -12.32 2.71
C GLU A 329 2.71 -11.95 1.32
N MET A 330 2.96 -10.73 0.84
CA MET A 330 2.56 -10.34 -0.51
C MET A 330 3.32 -11.12 -1.59
N ASN A 331 4.61 -11.39 -1.38
CA ASN A 331 5.41 -12.24 -2.24
C ASN A 331 4.92 -13.70 -2.25
N ASP A 332 4.48 -14.22 -1.10
CA ASP A 332 3.90 -15.56 -1.00
C ASP A 332 2.61 -15.65 -1.82
N VAL A 333 1.76 -14.62 -1.76
CA VAL A 333 0.55 -14.53 -2.59
C VAL A 333 0.90 -14.56 -4.09
N ILE A 334 1.90 -13.79 -4.52
CA ILE A 334 2.36 -13.83 -5.93
C ILE A 334 2.89 -15.22 -6.30
N THR A 335 3.63 -15.86 -5.40
CA THR A 335 4.16 -17.22 -5.60
C THR A 335 3.02 -18.22 -5.81
N LEU A 336 1.98 -18.18 -4.97
CA LEU A 336 0.78 -19.01 -5.12
C LEU A 336 0.06 -18.78 -6.45
N ILE A 337 -0.01 -17.53 -6.93
CA ILE A 337 -0.56 -17.22 -8.25
C ILE A 337 0.25 -17.93 -9.34
N PHE A 338 1.58 -17.82 -9.30
CA PHE A 338 2.44 -18.48 -10.28
C PHE A 338 2.41 -20.00 -10.21
N GLU A 339 2.31 -20.59 -9.02
CA GLU A 339 2.13 -22.03 -8.86
C GLU A 339 0.83 -22.52 -9.50
N CYS A 340 -0.26 -21.76 -9.37
CA CYS A 340 -1.53 -22.06 -10.02
C CYS A 340 -1.39 -22.02 -11.56
N VAL A 341 -0.78 -20.96 -12.09
CA VAL A 341 -0.51 -20.80 -13.53
C VAL A 341 0.38 -21.92 -14.04
N ALA A 342 1.44 -22.29 -13.31
CA ALA A 342 2.34 -23.37 -13.66
C ALA A 342 1.62 -24.72 -13.69
N THR A 343 0.72 -24.95 -12.73
CA THR A 343 -0.08 -26.18 -12.65
C THR A 343 -1.01 -26.30 -13.86
N LEU A 344 -1.76 -25.24 -14.17
CA LEU A 344 -2.64 -25.21 -15.34
C LEU A 344 -1.86 -25.35 -16.65
N PHE A 345 -0.67 -24.74 -16.75
CA PHE A 345 0.20 -24.89 -17.90
C PHE A 345 0.68 -26.34 -18.06
N CYS A 346 1.10 -26.98 -16.96
CA CYS A 346 1.51 -28.39 -17.01
C CYS A 346 0.38 -29.30 -17.53
N GLU A 347 -0.87 -29.10 -17.12
CA GLU A 347 -2.00 -29.88 -17.66
C GLU A 347 -2.07 -29.80 -19.19
N SER A 348 -1.80 -28.63 -19.77
CA SER A 348 -1.76 -28.44 -21.24
C SER A 348 -0.51 -29.04 -21.92
N LEU A 349 0.52 -29.35 -21.12
CA LEU A 349 1.80 -29.89 -21.58
C LEU A 349 1.82 -31.43 -21.55
N LYS A 350 0.97 -32.08 -20.72
CA LYS A 350 0.97 -33.55 -20.53
C LYS A 350 0.87 -34.35 -21.83
N ASP A 351 0.02 -33.94 -22.75
CA ASP A 351 -0.13 -34.63 -24.05
C ASP A 351 1.14 -34.52 -24.90
N LYS A 352 1.83 -33.37 -24.85
CA LYS A 352 3.08 -33.12 -25.58
C LYS A 352 4.22 -33.93 -24.98
N ILE A 353 4.31 -34.00 -23.65
CA ILE A 353 5.29 -34.83 -22.95
C ILE A 353 5.06 -36.32 -23.26
N SER A 354 3.81 -36.77 -23.23
CA SER A 354 3.47 -38.17 -23.54
C SER A 354 3.87 -38.52 -24.98
N LYS A 355 3.58 -37.63 -25.93
CA LYS A 355 4.01 -37.78 -27.33
C LYS A 355 5.53 -37.79 -27.47
N TYR A 356 6.24 -36.91 -26.75
CA TYR A 356 7.70 -36.88 -26.73
C TYR A 356 8.28 -38.23 -26.31
N TYR A 357 7.78 -38.80 -25.21
CA TYR A 357 8.25 -40.11 -24.77
C TYR A 357 7.93 -41.22 -25.78
N GLU A 358 6.76 -41.20 -26.41
CA GLU A 358 6.43 -42.15 -27.48
C GLU A 358 7.36 -42.00 -28.70
N ASP A 359 7.70 -40.78 -29.11
CA ASP A 359 8.64 -40.54 -30.21
C ASP A 359 10.06 -41.05 -29.87
N GLU A 360 10.50 -40.85 -28.63
CA GLU A 360 11.79 -41.35 -28.12
C GLU A 360 11.86 -42.88 -28.08
N LYS A 361 10.76 -43.57 -27.74
CA LYS A 361 10.68 -45.04 -27.81
C LYS A 361 10.89 -45.54 -29.24
N HIS A 362 10.30 -44.84 -30.21
CA HIS A 362 10.40 -45.20 -31.62
C HIS A 362 11.62 -44.60 -32.33
N LYS A 363 12.54 -43.96 -31.60
CA LYS A 363 13.75 -43.28 -32.14
C LYS A 363 13.41 -42.31 -33.29
N LYS A 364 12.27 -41.62 -33.16
CA LYS A 364 11.82 -40.59 -34.12
C LYS A 364 12.52 -39.26 -33.85
N VAL A 365 12.23 -38.25 -34.69
CA VAL A 365 12.78 -36.89 -34.63
C VAL A 365 12.75 -36.31 -33.20
N ASP A 366 13.76 -35.50 -32.86
CA ASP A 366 13.90 -34.74 -31.61
C ASP A 366 12.66 -33.83 -31.36
N SER A 367 11.64 -34.39 -30.70
CA SER A 367 10.37 -33.72 -30.36
C SER A 367 10.45 -32.91 -29.08
N MET A 368 11.60 -32.91 -28.38
CA MET A 368 11.85 -32.00 -27.24
C MET A 368 11.85 -30.53 -27.70
N LYS A 369 12.23 -30.27 -28.95
CA LYS A 369 12.13 -28.92 -29.55
C LYS A 369 10.70 -28.39 -29.58
N ASP A 370 9.71 -29.26 -29.80
CA ASP A 370 8.30 -28.85 -29.82
C ASP A 370 7.83 -28.45 -28.42
N ILE A 371 8.33 -29.15 -27.38
CA ILE A 371 8.09 -28.78 -25.97
C ILE A 371 8.72 -27.43 -25.66
N ASN A 372 9.99 -27.23 -26.01
CA ASN A 372 10.69 -25.96 -25.79
C ASN A 372 10.00 -24.78 -26.47
N LEU A 373 9.62 -24.95 -27.74
CA LEU A 373 8.92 -23.93 -28.50
C LEU A 373 7.57 -23.59 -27.87
N TYR A 374 6.85 -24.61 -27.40
CA TYR A 374 5.57 -24.42 -26.71
C TYR A 374 5.73 -23.65 -25.39
N ILE A 375 6.73 -24.00 -24.58
CA ILE A 375 7.04 -23.29 -23.32
C ILE A 375 7.42 -21.83 -23.60
N ASP A 376 8.25 -21.59 -24.60
CA ASP A 376 8.69 -20.23 -24.93
C ASP A 376 7.54 -19.36 -25.44
N GLN A 377 6.83 -19.83 -26.48
CA GLN A 377 5.81 -19.04 -27.17
C GLN A 377 4.52 -18.88 -26.37
N GLU A 378 4.05 -19.94 -25.70
CA GLU A 378 2.72 -19.90 -25.09
C GLU A 378 2.70 -19.33 -23.68
N ILE A 379 3.83 -19.34 -22.97
CA ILE A 379 3.90 -18.87 -21.59
C ILE A 379 5.05 -17.90 -21.33
N LEU A 380 6.32 -18.26 -21.56
CA LEU A 380 7.44 -17.44 -21.13
C LEU A 380 7.48 -16.07 -21.82
N HIS A 381 7.28 -16.03 -23.14
CA HIS A 381 7.24 -14.76 -23.88
C HIS A 381 6.11 -13.85 -23.39
N LYS A 382 4.94 -14.40 -23.08
CA LYS A 382 3.78 -13.61 -22.62
C LYS A 382 4.00 -13.05 -21.21
N LEU A 383 4.56 -13.87 -20.32
CA LEU A 383 4.99 -13.42 -19.00
C LEU A 383 6.05 -12.33 -19.10
N TYR A 384 7.03 -12.48 -20.01
CA TYR A 384 8.10 -11.50 -20.21
C TYR A 384 7.58 -10.14 -20.69
N VAL A 385 6.62 -10.13 -21.61
CA VAL A 385 6.01 -8.89 -22.13
C VAL A 385 5.14 -8.21 -21.06
N GLY A 386 4.38 -9.00 -20.30
CA GLY A 386 3.33 -8.53 -19.40
C GLY A 386 3.80 -8.16 -17.99
N LEU A 387 4.85 -8.79 -17.46
CA LEU A 387 5.29 -8.63 -16.07
C LEU A 387 6.47 -7.67 -15.91
N GLU A 388 6.64 -7.15 -14.69
CA GLU A 388 7.92 -6.59 -14.25
C GLU A 388 9.02 -7.67 -14.20
N SER A 389 10.29 -7.29 -14.34
CA SER A 389 11.43 -8.22 -14.43
C SER A 389 11.49 -9.21 -13.26
N VAL A 390 11.40 -8.70 -12.03
CA VAL A 390 11.43 -9.54 -10.80
C VAL A 390 10.29 -10.56 -10.81
N GLN A 391 9.11 -10.16 -11.29
CA GLN A 391 7.95 -11.05 -11.33
C GLN A 391 8.00 -12.03 -12.49
N TYR A 392 8.57 -11.64 -13.63
CA TYR A 392 8.88 -12.55 -14.71
C TYR A 392 9.79 -13.69 -14.24
N PHE A 393 10.88 -13.39 -13.54
CA PHE A 393 11.80 -14.42 -13.06
C PHE A 393 11.14 -15.38 -12.07
N ARG A 394 10.32 -14.87 -11.14
CA ARG A 394 9.52 -15.69 -10.22
C ARG A 394 8.56 -16.61 -10.97
N GLY A 395 7.84 -16.08 -11.96
CA GLY A 395 6.96 -16.86 -12.81
C GLY A 395 7.71 -17.94 -13.59
N ALA A 396 8.82 -17.59 -14.25
CA ALA A 396 9.66 -18.51 -14.99
C ALA A 396 10.20 -19.65 -14.12
N CYS A 397 10.62 -19.35 -12.88
CA CYS A 397 11.04 -20.35 -11.90
C CYS A 397 9.91 -21.33 -11.55
N ALA A 398 8.68 -20.84 -11.34
CA ALA A 398 7.52 -21.69 -11.10
C ALA A 398 7.21 -22.60 -12.29
N ILE A 399 7.27 -22.07 -13.53
CA ILE A 399 7.08 -22.85 -14.76
C ILE A 399 8.16 -23.92 -14.89
N ARG A 400 9.42 -23.58 -14.63
CA ARG A 400 10.54 -24.53 -14.62
C ARG A 400 10.25 -25.68 -13.67
N ILE A 401 10.01 -25.38 -12.38
CA ILE A 401 9.79 -26.40 -11.34
C ILE A 401 8.66 -27.33 -11.77
N LYS A 402 7.52 -26.76 -12.19
CA LYS A 402 6.35 -27.58 -12.53
C LYS A 402 6.54 -28.39 -13.81
N THR A 403 7.22 -27.85 -14.82
CA THR A 403 7.55 -28.58 -16.06
C THR A 403 8.41 -29.79 -15.76
N LEU A 404 9.45 -29.65 -14.93
CA LEU A 404 10.33 -30.74 -14.54
C LEU A 404 9.61 -31.81 -13.72
N GLN A 405 8.74 -31.40 -12.81
CA GLN A 405 7.86 -32.33 -12.08
C GLN A 405 6.98 -33.13 -13.04
N CYS A 406 6.38 -32.48 -14.03
CA CYS A 406 5.49 -33.16 -14.98
C CYS A 406 6.24 -34.12 -15.92
N LEU A 407 7.47 -33.78 -16.33
CA LEU A 407 8.34 -34.73 -17.03
C LEU A 407 8.64 -35.96 -16.18
N ARG A 408 8.97 -35.76 -14.91
CA ARG A 408 9.25 -36.86 -13.96
C ARG A 408 8.03 -37.73 -13.71
N GLU A 409 6.85 -37.14 -13.54
CA GLU A 409 5.59 -37.84 -13.26
C GLU A 409 5.14 -38.69 -14.45
N LEU A 410 5.36 -38.21 -15.68
CA LEU A 410 4.96 -38.91 -16.91
C LEU A 410 6.05 -39.83 -17.47
N LEU A 411 7.21 -39.94 -16.80
CA LEU A 411 8.31 -40.79 -17.26
C LEU A 411 7.84 -42.27 -17.34
N PRO A 412 7.94 -42.93 -18.51
CA PRO A 412 7.63 -44.34 -18.63
C PRO A 412 8.57 -45.20 -17.79
N LEU A 413 8.02 -46.20 -17.12
CA LEU A 413 8.78 -47.21 -16.40
C LEU A 413 9.03 -48.42 -17.31
N GLN A 414 10.14 -49.13 -17.07
CA GLN A 414 10.50 -50.39 -17.75
C GLN A 414 10.90 -50.26 -19.22
N GLU A 415 11.44 -49.11 -19.63
CA GLU A 415 12.04 -48.92 -20.95
C GLU A 415 13.52 -49.38 -20.97
N PRO A 416 14.14 -49.59 -22.14
CA PRO A 416 15.56 -49.98 -22.22
C PRO A 416 16.51 -48.84 -21.77
N PRO A 417 17.72 -49.15 -21.26
CA PRO A 417 18.70 -48.14 -20.81
C PRO A 417 18.98 -47.03 -21.85
N ASP A 418 19.13 -47.41 -23.13
CA ASP A 418 19.34 -46.46 -24.23
C ASP A 418 18.22 -45.40 -24.36
N PHE A 419 16.98 -45.73 -23.96
CA PHE A 419 15.87 -44.76 -23.94
C PHE A 419 16.13 -43.69 -22.86
N TYR A 420 16.49 -44.11 -21.65
CA TYR A 420 16.76 -43.19 -20.55
C TYR A 420 17.99 -42.33 -20.81
N GLU A 421 19.01 -42.84 -21.50
CA GLU A 421 20.17 -42.05 -21.93
C GLU A 421 19.77 -40.92 -22.91
N ARG A 422 18.90 -41.21 -23.88
CA ARG A 422 18.37 -40.17 -24.80
C ARG A 422 17.52 -39.14 -24.07
N VAL A 423 16.66 -39.58 -23.17
CA VAL A 423 15.85 -38.68 -22.33
C VAL A 423 16.75 -37.79 -21.47
N LEU A 424 17.82 -38.33 -20.89
CA LEU A 424 18.80 -37.57 -20.11
C LEU A 424 19.48 -36.48 -20.96
N GLN A 425 19.92 -36.81 -22.17
CA GLN A 425 20.53 -35.82 -23.08
C GLN A 425 19.56 -34.68 -23.44
N SER A 426 18.29 -35.01 -23.71
CA SER A 426 17.26 -34.02 -24.01
C SER A 426 16.88 -33.18 -22.79
N PHE A 427 16.79 -33.81 -21.61
CA PHE A 427 16.57 -33.15 -20.33
C PHE A 427 17.69 -32.16 -19.99
N ASP A 428 18.96 -32.52 -20.23
CA ASP A 428 20.11 -31.64 -19.98
C ASP A 428 20.04 -30.35 -20.78
N ARG A 429 19.57 -30.42 -22.03
CA ARG A 429 19.35 -29.23 -22.86
C ARG A 429 18.22 -28.36 -22.31
N LEU A 430 17.12 -28.97 -21.86
CA LEU A 430 16.00 -28.26 -21.25
C LEU A 430 16.41 -27.60 -19.92
N ALA A 431 17.19 -28.29 -19.09
CA ALA A 431 17.72 -27.77 -17.84
C ALA A 431 18.62 -26.54 -18.10
N ALA A 432 19.55 -26.65 -19.07
CA ALA A 432 20.41 -25.54 -19.46
C ALA A 432 19.61 -24.34 -20.01
N TYR A 433 18.56 -24.58 -20.80
CA TYR A 433 17.65 -23.54 -21.26
C TYR A 433 17.00 -22.79 -20.10
N PHE A 434 16.44 -23.52 -19.13
CA PHE A 434 15.82 -22.92 -17.96
C PHE A 434 16.81 -22.23 -17.02
N GLU A 435 18.05 -22.66 -16.94
CA GLU A 435 19.11 -21.94 -16.21
C GLU A 435 19.38 -20.56 -16.81
N ILE A 436 19.33 -20.43 -18.13
CA ILE A 436 19.49 -19.14 -18.81
C ILE A 436 18.27 -18.25 -18.54
N VAL A 437 17.06 -18.80 -18.73
CA VAL A 437 15.79 -18.06 -18.57
C VAL A 437 15.57 -17.58 -17.14
N CYS A 438 15.91 -18.41 -16.14
CA CYS A 438 15.66 -18.12 -14.73
C CYS A 438 16.84 -17.40 -14.04
N ARG A 439 17.88 -17.01 -14.77
CA ARG A 439 19.02 -16.28 -14.19
C ARG A 439 18.59 -14.83 -13.92
N GLU A 440 18.45 -14.48 -12.65
CA GLU A 440 18.23 -13.09 -12.23
C GLU A 440 19.43 -12.21 -12.60
N GLU A 441 19.15 -10.91 -12.87
CA GLU A 441 20.21 -9.92 -13.06
C GLU A 441 20.97 -9.65 -11.74
N HIS A 442 20.39 -9.80 -10.54
CA HIS A 442 21.10 -9.64 -9.26
C HIS A 442 20.39 -10.36 -8.08
N ASP A 443 21.19 -11.05 -7.25
CA ASP A 443 20.98 -11.35 -5.81
C ASP A 443 20.15 -12.54 -5.28
N ILE A 444 20.07 -13.67 -5.98
CA ILE A 444 19.86 -14.98 -5.32
C ILE A 444 21.04 -15.91 -5.60
N PRO A 445 21.83 -16.33 -4.59
CA PRO A 445 22.78 -17.42 -4.74
C PRO A 445 21.99 -18.66 -5.15
N GLY A 446 22.09 -19.04 -6.42
CA GLY A 446 21.36 -20.16 -6.98
C GLY A 446 21.78 -21.46 -6.33
N SER A 447 21.05 -21.90 -5.31
CA SER A 447 21.02 -23.32 -5.00
C SER A 447 20.55 -24.04 -6.27
N PRO A 448 21.24 -25.12 -6.70
CA PRO A 448 20.78 -25.91 -7.84
C PRO A 448 19.33 -26.33 -7.60
N CYS A 449 18.49 -26.23 -8.64
CA CYS A 449 17.09 -26.59 -8.54
C CYS A 449 17.00 -28.07 -8.12
N GLU A 450 16.41 -28.33 -6.96
CA GLU A 450 16.33 -29.67 -6.38
C GLU A 450 15.66 -30.66 -7.33
N GLU A 451 14.65 -30.20 -8.08
CA GLU A 451 13.98 -31.01 -9.11
C GLU A 451 14.91 -31.43 -10.24
N ILE A 452 15.88 -30.60 -10.63
CA ILE A 452 16.89 -30.98 -11.63
C ILE A 452 17.75 -32.11 -11.09
N ILE A 453 18.22 -32.00 -9.85
CA ILE A 453 19.07 -33.01 -9.21
C ILE A 453 18.33 -34.34 -9.08
N ILE A 454 17.11 -34.30 -8.55
CA ILE A 454 16.29 -35.50 -8.31
C ILE A 454 16.00 -36.20 -9.65
N PHE A 455 15.56 -35.47 -10.66
CA PHE A 455 15.17 -36.07 -11.92
C PHE A 455 16.39 -36.59 -12.71
N ARG A 456 17.49 -35.83 -12.75
CA ARG A 456 18.76 -36.26 -13.35
C ARG A 456 19.23 -37.59 -12.73
N ARG A 457 19.33 -37.65 -11.40
CA ARG A 457 19.80 -38.86 -10.69
C ARG A 457 18.95 -40.08 -11.05
N ARG A 458 17.63 -39.91 -11.11
CA ARG A 458 16.70 -40.98 -11.47
C ARG A 458 16.89 -41.47 -12.91
N LEU A 459 17.14 -40.56 -13.86
CA LEU A 459 17.43 -40.93 -15.24
C LEU A 459 18.79 -41.63 -15.37
N GLU A 460 19.81 -41.15 -14.65
CA GLU A 460 21.14 -41.79 -14.59
C GLU A 460 21.04 -43.21 -14.04
N GLU A 461 20.25 -43.44 -12.98
CA GLU A 461 20.01 -44.78 -12.42
C GLU A 461 19.34 -45.74 -13.42
N PHE A 462 18.35 -45.26 -14.18
CA PHE A 462 17.67 -46.07 -15.19
C PHE A 462 18.45 -46.26 -16.49
N ALA A 463 19.43 -45.41 -16.76
CA ALA A 463 20.31 -45.52 -17.93
C ALA A 463 21.44 -46.55 -17.74
N LEU A 464 21.61 -47.11 -16.53
CA LEU A 464 22.59 -48.17 -16.29
C LEU A 464 22.10 -49.52 -16.82
N SER A 465 23.00 -50.28 -17.47
CA SER A 465 22.73 -51.65 -17.87
C SER A 465 22.63 -52.59 -16.65
N THR A 466 22.05 -53.77 -16.83
CA THR A 466 21.93 -54.78 -15.75
C THR A 466 23.31 -55.20 -15.21
N GLU A 467 24.34 -55.22 -16.04
CA GLU A 467 25.73 -55.48 -15.64
C GLU A 467 26.34 -54.30 -14.86
N GLN A 468 26.02 -53.06 -15.23
CA GLN A 468 26.52 -51.86 -14.55
C GLN A 468 25.88 -51.66 -13.17
N LEU A 469 24.61 -52.04 -13.00
CA LEU A 469 23.93 -52.05 -11.70
C LEU A 469 24.56 -53.07 -10.74
N GLN A 470 24.86 -54.28 -11.22
CA GLN A 470 25.51 -55.32 -10.42
C GLN A 470 26.94 -54.96 -9.98
N LEU A 471 27.69 -54.21 -10.81
CA LEU A 471 29.01 -53.69 -10.45
C LEU A 471 28.94 -52.56 -9.42
N ARG A 472 27.86 -51.77 -9.42
CA ARG A 472 27.64 -50.69 -8.46
C ARG A 472 27.27 -51.22 -7.07
N ASP A 473 26.37 -52.21 -7.02
CA ASP A 473 25.96 -52.87 -5.76
C ASP A 473 27.04 -53.79 -5.17
N GLY A 474 28.02 -54.22 -5.97
CA GLY A 474 29.18 -54.99 -5.52
C GLY A 474 30.31 -54.16 -4.89
N HIS A 475 30.18 -52.83 -4.89
CA HIS A 475 31.19 -51.88 -4.40
C HIS A 475 30.71 -50.95 -3.27
N GLU A 476 29.44 -51.02 -2.87
CA GLU A 476 28.94 -50.52 -1.57
C GLU A 476 29.07 -51.60 -0.48
#